data_AF-A0A7W8S406-F1
#
_entry.id   AF-A0A7W8S406-F1
#
_cell.length_a   1.000
_cell.length_b   1.000
_cell.length_c   1.000
_cell.angle_alpha   90.00
_cell.angle_beta   90.00
_cell.angle_gamma   90.00
#
_symmetry.space_group_name_H-M   'P 1'
#
loop_
_entity.id
_entity.type
_entity.pdbx_description
1 polymer ?
#
loop_
_entity_poly.entity_id
_entity_poly.type
_entity_poly.pdbx_seq_one_letter_code
_entity_poly.pdbx_strand_id
1 'polypeptide(L)'
;MEQQKQDETGGKEECQLCRITYSIYSNFPPMPSAMALNAETGEWFPFDRLKSYSNGYEMAEALGYAWACDCRERSRNRFDEQFVLRDRKGRPFANARYRARVGLNVVASGVTDAAGRTQRISTKDARRLILEISAGV
;
A
#
# COMPACT_ATOMS: atom_id res chain seq x y z
N MET A 1 -2.00 -14.50 -44.46
CA MET A 1 -1.68 -14.95 -43.10
C MET A 1 -0.33 -14.37 -42.76
N GLU A 2 -0.29 -13.25 -42.05
CA GLU A 2 0.96 -12.70 -41.53
C GLU A 2 0.82 -12.67 -40.02
N GLN A 3 1.55 -13.59 -39.38
CA GLN A 3 1.71 -13.65 -37.94
C GLN A 3 2.63 -12.50 -37.54
N GLN A 4 2.07 -11.46 -36.92
CA GLN A 4 2.87 -10.47 -36.23
C GLN A 4 3.38 -11.08 -34.92
N LYS A 5 4.71 -11.18 -34.90
CA LYS A 5 5.55 -11.58 -33.79
C LYS A 5 5.34 -10.62 -32.62
N GLN A 6 4.84 -11.14 -31.50
CA GLN A 6 4.79 -10.41 -30.23
C GLN A 6 6.23 -10.27 -29.72
N ASP A 7 6.79 -9.06 -29.79
CA ASP A 7 8.01 -8.74 -29.06
C ASP A 7 7.66 -8.56 -27.58
N GLU A 8 8.06 -9.55 -26.77
CA GLU A 8 8.07 -9.50 -25.32
C GLU A 8 9.14 -8.50 -24.84
N THR A 9 8.76 -7.23 -24.76
CA THR A 9 9.44 -6.25 -23.89
C THR A 9 8.38 -5.52 -23.08
N GLY A 10 7.80 -6.25 -22.12
CA GLY A 10 6.68 -5.80 -21.29
C GLY A 10 7.04 -4.75 -20.24
N GLY A 11 7.58 -3.61 -20.65
CA GLY A 11 7.43 -2.39 -19.87
C GLY A 11 5.98 -1.94 -20.01
N LYS A 12 5.15 -2.14 -18.98
CA LYS A 12 3.75 -1.71 -18.99
C LYS A 12 3.68 -0.23 -19.41
N GLU A 13 2.79 0.10 -20.33
CA GLU A 13 2.48 1.48 -20.70
C GLU A 13 2.25 2.34 -19.45
N GLU A 14 2.67 3.61 -19.52
CA GLU A 14 2.44 4.56 -18.42
C GLU A 14 0.92 4.74 -18.19
N CYS A 15 0.46 4.19 -17.07
CA CYS A 15 -0.87 4.35 -16.52
C CYS A 15 -1.28 5.82 -16.35
N GLN A 16 -2.59 6.06 -16.43
CA GLN A 16 -3.18 7.40 -16.43
C GLN A 16 -2.78 8.25 -15.21
N LEU A 17 -2.65 7.66 -14.03
CA LEU A 17 -2.22 8.39 -12.83
C LEU A 17 -0.84 9.02 -13.02
N CYS A 18 0.15 8.23 -13.44
CA CYS A 18 1.51 8.71 -13.64
C CYS A 18 1.55 9.77 -14.75
N ARG A 19 0.92 9.48 -15.89
CA ARG A 19 0.85 10.41 -17.02
C ARG A 19 0.25 11.77 -16.62
N ILE A 20 -0.89 11.76 -15.91
CA ILE A 20 -1.57 12.98 -15.47
C ILE A 20 -0.73 13.71 -14.43
N THR A 21 -0.17 13.00 -13.45
CA THR A 21 0.69 13.58 -12.41
C THR A 21 1.86 14.31 -13.05
N TYR A 22 2.59 13.65 -13.95
CA TYR A 22 3.69 14.27 -14.67
C TYR A 22 3.24 15.49 -15.48
N SER A 23 2.16 15.34 -16.27
CA SER A 23 1.63 16.43 -17.10
C SER A 23 1.20 17.64 -16.27
N ILE A 24 0.68 17.45 -15.06
CA ILE A 24 0.29 18.54 -14.18
C ILE A 24 1.56 19.24 -13.67
N TYR A 25 2.40 18.52 -12.93
CA TYR A 25 3.50 19.14 -12.17
C TYR A 25 4.66 19.63 -13.04
N SER A 26 4.94 18.98 -14.17
CA SER A 26 5.99 19.43 -15.11
C SER A 26 5.64 20.76 -15.77
N ASN A 27 4.35 21.04 -15.95
CA ASN A 27 3.87 22.26 -16.60
C ASN A 27 3.58 23.41 -15.62
N PHE A 28 3.69 23.18 -14.31
CA PHE A 28 3.51 24.26 -13.34
C PHE A 28 4.66 25.28 -13.43
N PRO A 29 4.37 26.60 -13.36
CA PRO A 29 5.41 27.61 -13.26
C PRO A 29 6.26 27.39 -11.99
N PRO A 30 7.50 27.93 -11.94
CA PRO A 30 8.30 27.92 -10.71
C PRO A 30 7.52 28.52 -9.54
N MET A 31 7.49 27.81 -8.41
CA MET A 31 6.70 28.19 -7.23
C MET A 31 7.57 28.08 -5.97
N PRO A 32 8.56 28.98 -5.80
CA PRO A 32 9.66 28.82 -4.83
C PRO A 32 9.21 28.84 -3.36
N SER A 33 8.03 29.37 -3.07
CA SER A 33 7.45 29.39 -1.72
C SER A 33 6.33 28.36 -1.53
N ALA A 34 5.97 27.61 -2.57
CA ALA A 34 4.93 26.60 -2.46
C ALA A 34 5.47 25.32 -1.83
N MET A 35 4.62 24.69 -1.02
CA MET A 35 4.90 23.42 -0.39
C MET A 35 3.93 22.36 -0.95
N ALA A 36 4.43 21.16 -1.16
CA ALA A 36 3.65 19.98 -1.43
C ALA A 36 3.53 19.13 -0.16
N LEU A 37 2.42 18.43 -0.02
CA LEU A 37 2.17 17.50 1.08
C LEU A 37 2.25 16.07 0.54
N ASN A 38 3.05 15.22 1.17
CA ASN A 38 2.90 13.78 1.02
C ASN A 38 1.67 13.35 1.82
N ALA A 39 0.60 12.96 1.14
CA ALA A 39 -0.68 12.66 1.77
C ALA A 39 -0.66 11.37 2.61
N GLU A 40 0.35 10.53 2.43
CA GLU A 40 0.51 9.29 3.18
C GLU A 40 1.27 9.50 4.49
N THR A 41 2.37 10.27 4.45
CA THR A 41 3.23 10.49 5.63
C THR A 41 2.87 11.76 6.41
N GLY A 42 2.15 12.70 5.79
CA GLY A 42 1.90 14.03 6.34
C GLY A 42 3.09 14.98 6.23
N GLU A 43 4.18 14.56 5.57
CA GLU A 43 5.38 15.37 5.41
C GLU A 43 5.18 16.48 4.36
N TRP A 44 5.54 17.71 4.73
CA TRP A 44 5.59 18.84 3.80
C TRP A 44 6.98 18.96 3.18
N PHE A 45 7.05 19.20 1.88
CA PHE A 45 8.30 19.39 1.15
C PHE A 45 8.21 20.50 0.10
N PRO A 46 9.33 21.12 -0.31
CA PRO A 46 9.32 22.17 -1.32
C PRO A 46 8.71 21.68 -2.64
N PHE A 47 7.76 22.45 -3.20
CA PHE A 47 7.06 22.07 -4.41
C PHE A 47 7.99 21.84 -5.61
N ASP A 48 9.07 22.63 -5.72
CA ASP A 48 10.05 22.50 -6.81
C ASP A 48 10.74 21.12 -6.84
N ARG A 49 10.74 20.37 -5.73
CA ARG A 49 11.20 18.97 -5.71
C ARG A 49 10.40 18.10 -6.66
N LEU A 50 9.08 18.36 -6.84
CA LEU A 50 8.26 17.60 -7.79
C LEU A 50 8.82 17.71 -9.21
N LYS A 51 9.26 18.90 -9.60
CA LYS A 51 9.80 19.18 -10.94
C LYS A 51 11.18 18.56 -11.17
N SER A 52 11.89 18.17 -10.12
CA SER A 52 13.17 17.45 -10.24
C SER A 52 13.01 15.96 -10.60
N TYR A 53 11.81 15.40 -10.46
CA TYR A 53 11.56 14.00 -10.78
C TYR A 53 11.43 13.77 -12.28
N SER A 54 11.90 12.61 -12.72
CA SER A 54 12.03 12.28 -14.15
C SER A 54 10.75 11.75 -14.77
N ASN A 55 9.81 11.26 -13.96
CA ASN A 55 8.59 10.60 -14.40
C ASN A 55 7.45 10.77 -13.39
N GLY A 56 6.22 10.49 -13.84
CA GLY A 56 5.02 10.65 -13.03
C GLY A 56 4.92 9.70 -11.84
N TYR A 57 5.58 8.54 -11.89
CA TYR A 57 5.61 7.60 -10.76
C TYR A 57 6.39 8.19 -9.59
N GLU A 58 7.59 8.71 -9.82
CA GLU A 58 8.41 9.36 -8.78
C GLU A 58 7.68 10.55 -8.15
N MET A 59 6.98 11.34 -8.96
CA MET A 59 6.13 12.42 -8.46
C MET A 59 4.97 11.88 -7.61
N ALA A 60 4.27 10.84 -8.08
CA ALA A 60 3.17 10.22 -7.33
C ALA A 60 3.65 9.57 -6.02
N GLU A 61 4.85 9.01 -5.99
CA GLU A 61 5.49 8.45 -4.80
C GLU A 61 5.82 9.55 -3.79
N ALA A 62 6.44 10.64 -4.25
CA ALA A 62 6.71 11.80 -3.41
C ALA A 62 5.43 12.43 -2.83
N LEU A 63 4.32 12.39 -3.57
CA LEU A 63 3.01 12.90 -3.13
C LEU A 63 2.22 11.90 -2.25
N GLY A 64 2.66 10.65 -2.11
CA GLY A 64 1.96 9.63 -1.31
C GLY A 64 0.77 8.96 -2.01
N TYR A 65 0.74 8.99 -3.34
CA TYR A 65 -0.33 8.39 -4.16
C TYR A 65 0.14 7.26 -5.09
N ALA A 66 1.41 6.87 -5.04
CA ALA A 66 1.95 5.79 -5.88
C ALA A 66 1.22 4.44 -5.71
N TRP A 67 0.54 4.21 -4.59
CA TRP A 67 -0.29 3.02 -4.40
C TRP A 67 -1.48 2.91 -5.37
N ALA A 68 -1.94 4.04 -5.93
CA ALA A 68 -2.99 4.09 -6.93
C ALA A 68 -2.47 3.88 -8.36
N CYS A 69 -1.15 3.75 -8.53
CA CYS A 69 -0.51 3.47 -9.81
C CYS A 69 -0.69 2.00 -10.20
N ASP A 70 -1.07 1.76 -11.45
CA ASP A 70 -1.13 0.41 -12.04
C ASP A 70 0.06 0.09 -12.97
N CYS A 71 0.93 1.07 -13.22
CA CYS A 71 2.13 0.97 -14.05
C CYS A 71 3.17 0.01 -13.45
N ARG A 72 3.29 0.01 -12.12
CA ARG A 72 4.20 -0.84 -11.36
C ARG A 72 3.38 -1.80 -10.50
N GLU A 73 3.99 -2.89 -10.07
CA GLU A 73 3.32 -3.81 -9.15
C GLU A 73 2.92 -3.02 -7.90
N ARG A 74 1.61 -2.93 -7.59
CA ARG A 74 1.13 -2.25 -6.39
C ARG A 74 1.94 -2.77 -5.21
N SER A 75 2.38 -1.88 -4.31
CA SER A 75 3.10 -2.29 -3.10
C SER A 75 2.34 -3.43 -2.45
N ARG A 76 2.87 -4.66 -2.60
CA ARG A 76 2.14 -5.89 -2.24
C ARG A 76 1.77 -5.90 -0.76
N ASN A 77 2.47 -5.08 0.03
CA ASN A 77 2.39 -5.07 1.47
C ASN A 77 1.65 -3.84 2.03
N ARG A 78 1.05 -2.98 1.18
CA ARG A 78 0.35 -1.77 1.66
C ARG A 78 -0.79 -2.08 2.61
N PHE A 79 -1.54 -3.13 2.28
CA PHE A 79 -2.70 -3.58 3.06
C PHE A 79 -2.33 -4.74 3.97
N ASP A 80 -1.03 -4.94 4.20
CA ASP A 80 -0.56 -5.96 5.13
C ASP A 80 -0.62 -5.41 6.54
N GLU A 81 -1.47 -6.00 7.37
CA GLU A 81 -1.67 -5.56 8.73
C GLU A 81 -1.21 -6.61 9.74
N GLN A 82 -0.81 -6.17 10.92
CA GLN A 82 -0.56 -7.02 12.08
C GLN A 82 -1.39 -6.50 13.25
N PHE A 83 -2.08 -7.40 13.93
CA PHE A 83 -2.98 -7.04 15.02
C PHE A 83 -2.39 -7.45 16.36
N VAL A 84 -2.65 -6.64 17.39
CA VAL A 84 -2.33 -6.97 18.79
C VAL A 84 -3.62 -7.31 19.51
N LEU A 85 -3.77 -8.57 19.91
CA LEU A 85 -4.91 -9.02 20.70
C LEU A 85 -4.65 -8.73 22.18
N ARG A 86 -5.63 -8.12 22.84
CA ARG A 86 -5.58 -7.83 24.27
C ARG A 86 -6.85 -8.31 24.96
N ASP A 87 -6.71 -8.76 26.21
CA ASP A 87 -7.86 -9.06 27.05
C ASP A 87 -8.59 -7.78 27.49
N ARG A 88 -9.72 -7.93 28.21
CA ARG A 88 -10.50 -6.79 28.73
C ARG A 88 -9.71 -5.89 29.70
N LYS A 89 -8.61 -6.38 30.26
CA LYS A 89 -7.73 -5.64 31.18
C LYS A 89 -6.54 -5.02 30.45
N GLY A 90 -6.52 -5.09 29.12
CA GLY A 90 -5.45 -4.55 28.27
C GLY A 90 -4.19 -5.40 28.21
N ARG A 91 -4.18 -6.61 28.80
CA ARG A 91 -3.02 -7.50 28.78
C ARG A 91 -2.89 -8.18 27.43
N PRO A 92 -1.67 -8.41 26.92
CA PRO A 92 -1.45 -9.22 25.73
C PRO A 92 -2.16 -10.56 25.81
N PHE A 93 -2.97 -10.89 24.81
CA PHE A 93 -3.62 -12.18 24.71
C PHE A 93 -2.70 -13.15 23.95
N ALA A 94 -1.66 -13.58 24.66
CA ALA A 94 -0.59 -14.43 24.13
C ALA A 94 -1.05 -15.89 23.95
N ASN A 95 -0.39 -16.61 23.03
CA ASN A 95 -0.63 -18.03 22.76
C ASN A 95 -2.09 -18.39 22.39
N ALA A 96 -2.86 -17.42 21.89
CA ALA A 96 -4.24 -17.62 21.48
C ALA A 96 -4.30 -18.06 20.00
N ARG A 97 -5.06 -19.12 19.71
CA ARG A 97 -5.32 -19.51 18.32
C ARG A 97 -6.28 -18.51 17.69
N TYR A 98 -5.99 -18.12 16.46
CA TYR A 98 -6.84 -17.21 15.71
C TYR A 98 -7.01 -17.63 14.25
N ARG A 99 -8.13 -17.21 13.67
CA ARG A 99 -8.37 -17.19 12.21
C ARG A 99 -8.78 -15.78 11.81
N ALA A 100 -8.21 -15.29 10.71
CA ALA A 100 -8.62 -14.05 10.09
C ALA A 100 -9.41 -14.35 8.82
N ARG A 101 -10.56 -13.69 8.65
CA ARG A 101 -11.47 -13.92 7.52
C ARG A 101 -11.79 -12.66 6.75
N VAL A 102 -11.94 -12.82 5.44
CA VAL A 102 -12.59 -11.85 4.55
C VAL A 102 -13.86 -12.51 4.02
N GLY A 103 -15.02 -12.07 4.52
CA GLY A 103 -16.28 -12.77 4.30
C GLY A 103 -16.20 -14.21 4.82
N LEU A 104 -16.50 -15.18 3.95
CA LEU A 104 -16.44 -16.60 4.31
C LEU A 104 -15.04 -17.21 4.20
N ASN A 105 -14.09 -16.53 3.56
CA ASN A 105 -12.77 -17.08 3.27
C ASN A 105 -11.80 -16.80 4.43
N VAL A 106 -11.05 -17.83 4.82
CA VAL A 106 -9.95 -17.67 5.78
C VAL A 106 -8.72 -17.21 5.01
N VAL A 107 -8.21 -16.04 5.37
CA VAL A 107 -7.03 -15.43 4.72
C VAL A 107 -5.76 -15.62 5.53
N ALA A 108 -5.88 -15.90 6.83
CA ALA A 108 -4.77 -16.22 7.70
C ALA A 108 -5.23 -17.04 8.92
N SER A 109 -4.34 -17.84 9.48
CA SER A 109 -4.55 -18.53 10.74
C SER A 109 -3.22 -18.70 11.46
N GLY A 110 -3.25 -18.73 12.80
CA GLY A 110 -2.03 -18.93 13.57
C GLY A 110 -2.26 -18.86 15.07
N VAL A 111 -1.17 -18.59 15.78
CA VAL A 111 -1.14 -18.37 17.23
C VAL A 111 -0.50 -17.01 17.48
N THR A 112 -1.01 -16.25 18.45
CA THR A 112 -0.41 -14.98 18.84
C THR A 112 0.91 -15.16 19.58
N ASP A 113 1.85 -14.24 19.39
CA ASP A 113 3.13 -14.24 20.12
C ASP A 113 2.98 -13.82 21.60
N ALA A 114 4.09 -13.77 22.34
CA ALA A 114 4.11 -13.36 23.75
C ALA A 114 3.58 -11.93 23.99
N ALA A 115 3.62 -11.07 22.97
CA ALA A 115 3.06 -9.71 23.01
C ALA A 115 1.63 -9.65 22.47
N GLY A 116 0.99 -10.80 22.19
CA GLY A 116 -0.38 -10.88 21.66
C GLY A 116 -0.47 -10.55 20.17
N ARG A 117 0.65 -10.50 19.44
CA ARG A 117 0.67 -10.13 18.02
C ARG A 117 0.31 -11.32 17.14
N THR A 118 -0.54 -11.08 16.14
CA THR A 118 -0.76 -12.02 15.04
C THR A 118 0.47 -12.09 14.13
N GLN A 119 0.46 -13.01 13.15
CA GLN A 119 1.34 -12.83 11.99
C GLN A 119 0.90 -11.60 11.20
N ARG A 120 1.76 -11.11 10.31
CA ARG A 120 1.35 -10.10 9.33
C ARG A 120 0.43 -10.76 8.31
N ILE A 121 -0.76 -10.20 8.11
CA ILE A 121 -1.82 -10.73 7.26
C ILE A 121 -1.83 -9.91 5.99
N SER A 122 -1.48 -10.54 4.86
CA SER A 122 -1.41 -9.84 3.58
C SER A 122 -2.74 -9.83 2.83
N THR A 123 -3.10 -8.67 2.29
CA THR A 123 -4.28 -8.50 1.44
C THR A 123 -3.94 -7.69 0.20
N LYS A 124 -4.59 -7.98 -0.93
CA LYS A 124 -4.28 -7.32 -2.21
C LYS A 124 -4.79 -5.88 -2.28
N ASP A 125 -5.76 -5.55 -1.45
CA ASP A 125 -6.52 -4.31 -1.39
C ASP A 125 -7.08 -4.13 0.03
N ALA A 126 -7.64 -2.95 0.32
CA ALA A 126 -8.28 -2.70 1.61
C ALA A 126 -9.47 -3.66 1.81
N ARG A 127 -9.44 -4.44 2.90
CA ARG A 127 -10.48 -5.42 3.23
C ARG A 127 -10.91 -5.31 4.69
N ARG A 128 -12.19 -5.58 4.94
CA ARG A 128 -12.70 -5.79 6.30
C ARG A 128 -12.33 -7.20 6.76
N LEU A 129 -11.47 -7.29 7.76
CA LEU A 129 -11.09 -8.54 8.42
C LEU A 129 -11.98 -8.81 9.63
N ILE A 130 -12.31 -10.09 9.82
CA ILE A 130 -12.91 -10.61 11.07
C ILE A 130 -11.88 -11.53 11.71
N LEU A 131 -11.46 -11.20 12.94
CA LEU A 131 -10.59 -12.05 13.75
C LEU A 131 -11.46 -12.92 14.67
N GLU A 132 -11.45 -14.22 14.41
CA GLU A 132 -12.04 -15.24 15.26
C GLU A 132 -10.93 -15.76 16.20
N ILE A 133 -11.20 -15.78 17.51
CA ILE A 133 -10.23 -16.19 18.53
C ILE A 133 -10.78 -17.40 19.28
N SER A 134 -9.97 -18.44 19.39
CA SER A 134 -10.24 -19.59 20.26
C SER A 134 -9.15 -19.66 21.32
N ALA A 135 -9.54 -19.46 22.58
CA ALA A 135 -8.65 -19.72 23.69
C ALA A 135 -8.32 -21.22 23.69
N GLY A 136 -7.04 -21.56 23.60
CA GLY A 136 -6.60 -22.90 23.99
C GLY A 136 -6.86 -23.03 25.48
N VAL A 137 -7.76 -23.94 25.85
CA VAL A 137 -7.98 -24.36 27.25
C VAL A 137 -6.76 -25.14 27.71
#